data_AF-Q3M1S3-F1
#
_entry.id   AF-Q3M1S3-F1
#
_cell.length_a   1.000
_cell.length_b   1.000
_cell.length_c   1.000
_cell.angle_alpha   90.00
_cell.angle_beta   90.00
_cell.angle_gamma   90.00
#
_symmetry.space_group_name_H-M   'P 1'
#
loop_
_entity.id
_entity.type
_entity.pdbx_description
1 polymer ?
#
loop_
_entity_poly.entity_id
_entity_poly.type
_entity_poly.pdbx_seq_one_letter_code
_entity_poly.pdbx_strand_id
1 'polypeptide(L)'
;MVKYRFSLKVKGEDSEYSYFLDLTPNQENMPQQVFSSQIREDIRLNLQNQTLCAIKDFHLNQIINTWIQDIKEGYRDSTLTLQLPLLIEAGIAQINEQGNQENPHVVNPDLSNIEPVWGMLPPLNFS
;
A
#
# COMPACT_ATOMS: atom_id res chain seq x y z
N MET A 1 11.98 0.52 -34.21
CA MET A 1 11.56 0.39 -32.80
C MET A 1 10.06 0.31 -32.78
N VAL A 2 9.49 -0.56 -31.95
CA VAL A 2 8.05 -0.79 -31.83
C VAL A 2 7.64 -0.39 -30.42
N LYS A 3 6.56 0.39 -30.30
CA LYS A 3 6.07 0.90 -29.03
C LYS A 3 5.09 -0.11 -28.41
N TYR A 4 5.35 -0.49 -27.17
CA TYR A 4 4.49 -1.33 -26.35
C TYR A 4 3.86 -0.50 -25.25
N ARG A 5 2.61 -0.78 -24.94
CA ARG A 5 1.84 -0.13 -23.87
C ARG A 5 1.43 -1.17 -22.83
N PHE A 6 1.68 -0.85 -21.57
CA PHE A 6 1.12 -1.57 -20.43
C PHE A 6 0.12 -0.68 -19.71
N SER A 7 -1.10 -1.17 -19.53
CA SER A 7 -2.18 -0.51 -18.79
C SER A 7 -2.42 -1.23 -17.46
N LEU A 8 -2.26 -0.49 -16.36
CA LEU A 8 -2.54 -0.92 -15.00
C LEU A 8 -3.89 -0.36 -14.55
N LYS A 9 -4.78 -1.23 -14.07
CA LYS A 9 -6.04 -0.86 -13.42
C LYS A 9 -5.96 -1.17 -11.93
N VAL A 10 -6.30 -0.20 -11.10
CA VAL A 10 -6.39 -0.40 -9.66
C VAL A 10 -7.80 -0.89 -9.33
N LYS A 11 -7.91 -2.04 -8.65
CA LYS A 11 -9.20 -2.61 -8.29
C LYS A 11 -9.96 -1.66 -7.38
N GLY A 12 -11.13 -1.19 -7.83
CA GLY A 12 -11.95 -0.21 -7.11
C GLY A 12 -11.85 1.21 -7.65
N GLU A 13 -10.96 1.46 -8.61
CA GLU A 13 -10.91 2.69 -9.40
C GLU A 13 -11.27 2.41 -10.86
N ASP A 14 -11.96 3.36 -11.51
CA ASP A 14 -12.23 3.31 -12.95
C ASP A 14 -11.07 3.87 -13.79
N SER A 15 -10.01 4.36 -13.13
CA SER A 15 -8.83 4.93 -13.77
C SER A 15 -7.93 3.85 -14.35
N GLU A 16 -7.42 4.12 -15.56
CA GLU A 16 -6.40 3.30 -16.22
C GLU A 16 -5.10 4.10 -16.30
N TYR A 17 -4.00 3.49 -15.83
CA TYR A 17 -2.68 4.10 -15.76
C TYR A 17 -1.76 3.39 -16.75
N SER A 18 -1.06 4.13 -17.61
CA SER A 18 -0.30 3.54 -18.71
C SER A 18 1.19 3.84 -18.61
N TYR A 19 1.98 2.83 -18.98
CA TYR A 19 3.42 2.94 -19.18
C TYR A 19 3.80 2.46 -20.58
N PHE A 20 4.77 3.13 -21.22
CA PHE A 20 5.19 2.83 -22.58
C PHE A 20 6.65 2.40 -22.62
N LEU A 21 6.95 1.44 -23.47
CA LEU A 21 8.30 0.93 -23.68
C LEU A 21 8.55 0.71 -25.18
N ASP A 22 9.65 1.26 -25.67
CA ASP A 22 10.07 1.07 -27.06
C ASP A 22 11.04 -0.12 -27.14
N LEU A 23 10.64 -1.16 -27.87
CA LEU A 23 11.44 -2.36 -28.08
C LEU A 23 12.07 -2.40 -29.47
N THR A 24 13.29 -2.91 -29.54
CA THR A 24 13.93 -3.34 -30.78
C THR A 24 13.53 -4.78 -31.12
N PRO A 25 13.67 -5.23 -32.38
CA PRO A 25 13.33 -6.61 -32.76
C PRO A 25 14.07 -7.68 -31.93
N ASN A 26 15.31 -7.40 -31.52
CA ASN A 26 16.06 -8.33 -30.67
C ASN A 26 15.47 -8.41 -29.26
N GLN A 27 15.00 -7.28 -28.72
CA GLN A 27 14.36 -7.21 -27.42
C GLN A 27 12.96 -7.82 -27.41
N GLU A 28 12.23 -7.74 -28.53
CA GLU A 28 10.94 -8.43 -28.72
C GLU A 28 11.10 -9.95 -28.69
N ASN A 29 12.18 -10.48 -29.27
CA ASN A 29 12.51 -11.91 -29.20
C ASN A 29 13.00 -12.36 -27.82
N MET A 30 13.54 -11.44 -27.02
CA MET A 30 14.09 -11.71 -25.67
C MET A 30 13.59 -10.69 -24.63
N PRO A 31 12.27 -10.62 -24.35
CA PRO A 31 11.69 -9.57 -23.51
C PRO A 31 12.21 -9.62 -22.07
N GLN A 32 12.63 -10.79 -21.58
CA GLN A 32 13.19 -10.95 -20.24
C GLN A 32 14.48 -10.14 -20.02
N GLN A 33 15.24 -9.88 -21.09
CA GLN A 33 16.48 -9.12 -21.01
C GLN A 33 16.24 -7.61 -20.95
N VAL A 34 15.02 -7.15 -21.28
CA VAL A 34 14.68 -5.73 -21.29
C VAL A 34 14.43 -5.21 -19.88
N PHE A 35 13.83 -6.00 -19.00
CA PHE A 35 13.47 -5.58 -17.65
C PHE A 35 14.65 -5.63 -16.68
N SER A 36 15.70 -4.84 -16.98
CA SER A 36 16.83 -4.61 -16.08
C SER A 36 16.40 -3.93 -14.79
N SER A 37 17.21 -4.00 -13.73
CA SER A 37 16.89 -3.38 -12.44
C SER A 37 16.51 -1.90 -12.56
N GLN A 38 17.15 -1.16 -13.48
CA GLN A 38 16.84 0.24 -13.74
C GLN A 38 15.43 0.41 -14.34
N ILE A 39 15.10 -0.33 -15.39
CA ILE A 39 13.79 -0.26 -16.04
C ILE A 39 12.68 -0.71 -15.08
N ARG A 40 12.97 -1.70 -14.23
CA ARG A 40 12.04 -2.17 -13.20
C ARG A 40 11.73 -1.08 -12.18
N GLU A 41 12.74 -0.33 -11.74
CA GLU A 41 12.54 0.79 -10.83
C GLU A 41 11.81 1.96 -11.52
N ASP A 42 12.14 2.25 -12.78
CA ASP A 42 11.46 3.29 -13.55
C ASP A 42 9.97 2.98 -13.72
N ILE A 43 9.63 1.72 -14.05
CA ILE A 43 8.24 1.25 -14.11
C ILE A 43 7.57 1.42 -12.75
N ARG A 44 8.25 1.02 -11.67
CA ARG A 44 7.71 1.12 -10.30
C ARG A 44 7.40 2.57 -9.97
N LEU A 45 8.39 3.46 -10.04
CA LEU A 45 8.24 4.87 -9.70
C LEU A 45 7.18 5.56 -10.56
N ASN A 46 7.18 5.29 -11.87
CA ASN A 46 6.22 5.90 -12.78
C ASN A 46 4.78 5.49 -12.43
N LEU A 47 4.52 4.19 -12.27
CA LEU A 47 3.20 3.69 -11.93
C LEU A 47 2.77 4.09 -10.51
N GLN A 48 3.69 4.15 -9.54
CA GLN A 48 3.40 4.65 -8.19
C GLN A 48 3.01 6.13 -8.20
N ASN A 49 3.71 6.96 -8.97
CA ASN A 49 3.40 8.39 -9.08
C ASN A 49 2.05 8.64 -9.76
N GLN A 50 1.68 7.79 -10.73
CA GLN A 50 0.39 7.88 -11.41
C GLN A 50 -0.77 7.39 -10.52
N THR A 51 -0.62 6.23 -9.88
CA THR A 51 -1.68 5.57 -9.10
C THR A 51 -1.81 6.10 -7.67
N LEU A 52 -0.76 6.74 -7.14
CA LEU A 52 -0.63 7.05 -5.71
C LEU A 52 -0.76 5.80 -4.80
N CYS A 53 -0.54 4.60 -5.36
CA CYS A 53 -0.53 3.33 -4.66
C CYS A 53 0.90 2.81 -4.45
N ALA A 54 1.10 1.95 -3.46
CA ALA A 54 2.37 1.27 -3.22
C ALA A 54 2.53 0.03 -4.12
N ILE A 55 3.53 0.06 -4.99
CA ILE A 55 3.90 -1.08 -5.84
C ILE A 55 5.10 -1.78 -5.20
N LYS A 56 4.81 -2.80 -4.39
CA LYS A 56 5.81 -3.69 -3.80
C LYS A 56 6.38 -4.66 -4.84
N ASP A 57 7.48 -5.33 -4.49
CA ASP A 57 8.16 -6.28 -5.39
C ASP A 57 7.25 -7.38 -5.92
N PHE A 58 6.33 -7.88 -5.10
CA PHE A 58 5.34 -8.86 -5.53
C PHE A 58 4.47 -8.32 -6.68
N HIS A 59 3.90 -7.12 -6.54
CA HIS A 59 3.09 -6.47 -7.58
C HIS A 59 3.91 -6.17 -8.83
N LEU A 60 5.14 -5.68 -8.66
CA LEU A 60 6.05 -5.38 -9.76
C LEU A 60 6.41 -6.66 -10.55
N ASN A 61 6.66 -7.77 -9.86
CA ASN A 61 6.89 -9.06 -10.51
C ASN A 61 5.67 -9.53 -11.31
N GLN A 62 4.45 -9.33 -10.80
CA GLN A 62 3.23 -9.66 -11.55
C GLN A 62 3.11 -8.81 -12.83
N ILE A 63 3.29 -7.49 -12.71
CA ILE A 63 3.28 -6.56 -13.86
C ILE A 63 4.27 -7.00 -14.93
N ILE A 64 5.53 -7.22 -14.55
CA ILE A 64 6.60 -7.58 -15.49
C ILE A 64 6.33 -8.95 -16.12
N ASN A 65 5.94 -9.95 -15.34
CA ASN A 65 5.71 -11.29 -15.87
C ASN A 65 4.53 -11.33 -16.84
N THR A 66 3.43 -10.64 -16.53
CA THR A 66 2.31 -10.48 -17.45
C THR A 66 2.76 -9.78 -18.73
N TRP A 67 3.50 -8.68 -18.60
CA TRP A 67 3.94 -7.93 -19.78
C TRP A 67 4.90 -8.73 -20.66
N ILE A 68 5.85 -9.47 -20.06
CA ILE A 68 6.75 -10.38 -20.77
C ILE A 68 5.96 -11.45 -21.52
N GLN A 69 4.93 -12.03 -20.88
CA GLN A 69 4.12 -13.08 -21.50
C GLN A 69 3.34 -12.51 -22.69
N ASP A 70 2.72 -11.36 -22.51
CA ASP A 70 1.96 -10.69 -23.57
C ASP A 70 2.85 -10.32 -24.76
N ILE A 71 4.06 -9.81 -24.52
CA ILE A 71 5.04 -9.53 -25.58
C ILE A 71 5.41 -10.81 -26.33
N LYS A 72 5.63 -11.93 -25.63
CA LYS A 72 5.92 -13.23 -26.27
C LYS A 72 4.76 -13.76 -27.12
N GLU A 73 3.53 -13.46 -26.73
CA GLU A 73 2.32 -13.78 -27.49
C GLU A 73 2.06 -12.80 -28.65
N GLY A 74 2.88 -11.74 -28.76
CA GLY A 74 2.81 -10.75 -29.83
C GLY A 74 1.86 -9.58 -29.54
N TYR A 75 1.34 -9.47 -28.31
CA TYR A 75 0.51 -8.34 -27.90
C TYR A 75 1.37 -7.10 -27.68
N ARG A 76 0.94 -5.99 -28.28
CA ARG A 76 1.55 -4.67 -28.09
C ARG A 76 0.93 -3.89 -26.95
N ASP A 77 -0.28 -4.27 -26.57
CA ASP A 77 -1.07 -3.67 -25.51
C ASP A 77 -1.37 -4.74 -24.47
N SER A 78 -0.89 -4.51 -23.26
CA SER A 78 -1.10 -5.38 -22.09
C SER A 78 -2.00 -4.67 -21.10
N THR A 79 -2.90 -5.40 -20.45
CA THR A 79 -3.73 -4.84 -19.37
C THR A 79 -3.73 -5.76 -18.17
N LEU A 80 -3.47 -5.22 -16.98
CA LEU A 80 -3.52 -5.96 -15.73
C LEU A 80 -4.30 -5.17 -14.67
N THR A 81 -5.21 -5.85 -13.99
CA THR A 81 -5.93 -5.30 -12.84
C THR A 81 -5.33 -5.82 -11.55
N LEU A 82 -4.85 -4.94 -10.68
CA LEU A 82 -4.26 -5.30 -9.38
C LEU A 82 -4.98 -4.61 -8.24
N GLN A 83 -5.03 -5.28 -7.09
CA GLN A 83 -5.40 -4.65 -5.83
C GLN A 83 -4.14 -4.10 -5.18
N LEU A 84 -3.98 -2.78 -5.19
CA LEU A 84 -2.80 -2.11 -4.65
C LEU A 84 -3.16 -1.36 -3.36
N PRO A 85 -2.33 -1.44 -2.31
CA PRO A 85 -2.50 -0.63 -1.11
C PRO A 85 -2.12 0.83 -1.40
N LEU A 86 -2.72 1.77 -0.67
CA LEU A 86 -2.39 3.19 -0.82
C LEU A 86 -0.93 3.47 -0.43
N LEU A 87 -0.28 4.39 -1.14
CA LEU A 87 1.13 4.72 -0.88
C LEU A 87 1.32 5.28 0.54
N ILE A 88 0.35 6.07 1.00
CA ILE A 88 0.35 6.66 2.35
C ILE A 88 0.34 5.55 3.40
N GLU A 89 -0.58 4.59 3.30
CA GLU A 89 -0.69 3.46 4.24
C GLU A 89 0.59 2.62 4.33
N ALA A 90 1.29 2.44 3.21
CA ALA A 90 2.57 1.74 3.18
C ALA A 90 3.69 2.50 3.91
N GLY A 91 3.60 3.82 4.01
CA GLY A 91 4.54 4.69 4.72
C GLY A 91 4.20 4.93 6.20
N ILE A 92 2.97 4.63 6.65
CA ILE A 92 2.52 4.91 8.04
C ILE A 92 3.40 4.19 9.07
N ALA A 93 3.85 2.96 8.78
CA ALA A 93 4.73 2.21 9.68
C ALA A 93 6.09 2.89 9.92
N GLN A 94 6.48 3.86 9.07
CA GLN A 94 7.73 4.60 9.17
C GLN A 94 7.52 6.05 9.66
N ILE A 95 6.29 6.47 9.94
CA ILE A 95 6.01 7.78 10.52
C ILE A 95 6.47 7.72 11.98
N ASN A 96 7.63 8.30 12.25
CA ASN A 96 8.12 8.50 13.61
C ASN A 96 7.43 9.75 14.17
N GLU A 97 6.31 9.57 14.88
CA GLU A 97 5.61 10.67 15.53
C GLU A 97 6.50 11.31 16.61
N GLN A 98 6.88 12.57 16.43
CA GLN A 98 7.64 13.36 17.42
C GLN A 98 6.78 13.80 18.62
N GLY A 99 5.55 13.29 18.74
CA GLY A 99 4.67 13.57 19.87
C GLY A 99 5.24 13.02 21.18
N ASN A 100 4.73 13.50 22.30
CA ASN A 100 5.06 12.91 23.59
C ASN A 100 4.45 11.50 23.67
N GLN A 101 5.26 10.48 23.39
CA GLN A 101 4.88 9.08 23.47
C GLN A 101 5.02 8.51 24.89
N GLU A 102 5.39 9.33 25.87
CA GLU A 102 5.40 8.90 27.26
C GLU A 102 3.96 8.68 27.73
N ASN A 103 3.73 7.51 28.36
CA ASN A 103 2.48 7.28 29.07
C ASN A 103 2.35 8.37 30.15
N PRO A 104 1.22 9.09 30.22
CA PRO A 104 1.02 10.08 31.27
C PRO A 104 1.18 9.40 32.62
N HIS A 105 1.88 10.07 33.54
CA HIS A 105 2.05 9.55 34.89
C HIS A 105 0.68 9.24 35.50
N VAL A 106 0.53 8.02 36.00
CA VAL A 106 -0.66 7.61 36.73
C VAL A 106 -0.70 8.43 38.03
N VAL A 107 -1.53 9.46 38.05
CA VAL A 107 -1.82 10.22 39.27
C VAL A 107 -2.85 9.42 40.05
N ASN A 108 -2.41 8.78 41.14
CA ASN A 108 -3.34 8.17 42.08
C ASN A 108 -4.19 9.27 42.73
N PRO A 109 -5.52 9.12 42.81
CA PRO A 109 -6.35 10.06 43.54
C PRO A 109 -5.95 10.07 45.02
N ASP A 110 -5.89 11.25 45.63
CA ASP A 110 -5.72 11.36 47.08
C ASP A 110 -7.02 10.93 47.76
N LEU A 111 -6.98 9.80 48.46
CA LEU A 111 -8.12 9.24 49.20
C LEU A 111 -8.10 9.65 50.68
N SER A 112 -7.16 10.49 51.10
CA SER A 112 -6.93 10.83 52.52
C SER A 112 -8.12 11.53 53.19
N ASN A 113 -9.00 12.17 52.39
CA ASN A 113 -10.23 12.82 52.85
C ASN A 113 -11.50 12.01 52.53
N ILE A 114 -11.36 10.75 52.12
CA ILE A 114 -12.48 9.87 51.81
C ILE A 114 -12.63 8.87 52.94
N GLU A 115 -13.59 9.13 53.83
CA GLU A 115 -14.03 8.14 54.80
C GLU A 115 -15.18 7.32 54.21
N PRO A 116 -15.21 5.99 54.41
CA PRO A 116 -16.39 5.19 54.10
C PRO A 116 -17.51 5.65 55.03
N VAL A 117 -18.45 6.41 54.49
CA VAL A 117 -19.73 6.64 55.16
C VAL A 117 -20.42 5.29 55.16
N TRP A 118 -20.46 4.63 56.33
CA TRP A 118 -21.24 3.41 56.50
C TRP A 118 -22.64 3.69 55.99
N GLY A 119 -23.05 2.92 54.97
CA GLY A 119 -24.36 3.07 54.36
C GLY A 119 -25.42 3.15 55.45
N MET A 120 -26.23 4.19 55.39
CA MET A 120 -27.39 4.35 56.25
C MET A 120 -28.36 3.21 55.90
N LEU A 121 -28.23 2.09 56.59
CA LEU A 121 -29.19 1.00 56.47
C LEU A 121 -30.53 1.56 56.95
N PRO A 122 -31.58 1.56 56.12
CA PRO A 122 -32.90 1.98 56.57
C PRO A 122 -33.33 1.08 57.74
N PRO A 123 -34.00 1.62 58.77
CA PRO A 123 -34.45 0.83 59.90
C PRO A 123 -35.36 -0.30 59.39
N LEU A 124 -35.03 -1.53 59.76
CA LEU A 124 -35.85 -2.70 59.44
C LEU A 124 -37.12 -2.64 60.30
N ASN A 125 -38.26 -2.37 59.66
CA ASN A 125 -39.56 -2.35 60.31
C ASN A 125 -40.07 -3.80 60.38
N PHE A 126 -40.01 -4.40 61.56
CA PHE A 126 -40.61 -5.71 61.84
C PHE A 126 -42.01 -5.50 62.44
N SER A 127 -42.93 -4.98 61.63
CA SER A 127 -44.36 -4.94 61.94
C SER A 127 -45.01 -6.30 61.66
#